data_AF-X0X5K1-F1
#
_entry.id   AF-X0X5K1-F1
#
_cell.length_a   1.000
_cell.length_b   1.000
_cell.length_c   1.000
_cell.angle_alpha   90.00
_cell.angle_beta   90.00
_cell.angle_gamma   90.00
#
_symmetry.space_group_name_H-M   'P 1'
#
loop_
_entity.id
_entity.type
_entity.pdbx_description
1 polymer ?
#
loop_
_entity_poly.entity_id
_entity_poly.type
_entity_poly.pdbx_seq_one_letter_code
_entity_poly.pdbx_strand_id
1 'polypeptide(L)'
;MGNNKKSRIYSHSQLSTYEECPLKYKLRYWDKIKRDVESVEAFLGSTVHEALKKCYDHVRLARLATLDELLASYDNLWQQNWHDGIVITRKDVTADDYRALGRKMIETYYQRHAPFDQDITISTEMRIRFSLDDGGRYQFQGVIDRLARTQGGIYHIHDYKTSAYLPSQEDIDNDR
;
A
#
# COMPACT_ATOMS: atom_id res chain seq x y z
N MET A 1 23.03 22.34 -26.65
CA MET A 1 23.11 22.17 -25.18
C MET A 1 21.70 21.92 -24.68
N GLY A 2 21.43 20.69 -24.22
CA GLY A 2 20.09 20.17 -23.96
C GLY A 2 19.40 20.91 -22.82
N ASN A 3 18.25 21.51 -23.12
CA ASN A 3 17.37 22.07 -22.11
C ASN A 3 16.75 20.87 -21.36
N ASN A 4 17.30 20.52 -20.20
CA ASN A 4 16.83 19.43 -19.36
C ASN A 4 15.45 19.79 -18.79
N LYS A 5 14.40 19.65 -19.60
CA LYS A 5 13.02 19.85 -19.15
C LYS A 5 12.74 18.82 -18.07
N LYS A 6 12.64 19.30 -16.82
CA LYS A 6 12.24 18.48 -15.66
C LYS A 6 10.96 17.71 -16.02
N SER A 7 11.03 16.38 -16.02
CA SER A 7 9.85 15.55 -16.20
C SER A 7 8.91 15.74 -15.02
N ARG A 8 7.61 15.87 -15.30
CA ARG A 8 6.55 15.91 -14.29
C ARG A 8 6.07 14.50 -14.04
N ILE A 9 6.06 14.08 -12.78
CA ILE A 9 5.67 12.74 -12.37
C ILE A 9 4.28 12.82 -11.74
N TYR A 10 3.40 11.94 -12.18
CA TYR A 10 2.04 11.73 -11.68
C TYR A 10 1.90 10.34 -11.06
N SER A 11 0.95 10.18 -10.15
CA SER A 11 0.52 8.89 -9.59
C SER A 11 -0.99 8.87 -9.50
N HIS A 12 -1.58 7.68 -9.33
CA HIS A 12 -3.03 7.54 -9.12
C HIS A 12 -3.50 8.44 -7.97
N SER A 13 -2.87 8.35 -6.79
CA SER A 13 -3.20 9.20 -5.64
C SER A 13 -3.07 10.71 -5.87
N GLN A 14 -2.16 11.14 -6.75
CA GLN A 14 -2.04 12.54 -7.15
C GLN A 14 -3.23 12.98 -8.00
N LEU A 15 -3.66 12.15 -8.94
CA LEU A 15 -4.80 12.43 -9.81
C LEU A 15 -6.10 12.43 -9.01
N SER A 16 -6.34 11.42 -8.17
CA SER A 16 -7.53 11.37 -7.30
C SER A 16 -7.61 12.60 -6.39
N THR A 17 -6.48 13.06 -5.82
CA THR A 17 -6.45 14.29 -5.01
C THR A 17 -6.87 15.52 -5.82
N TYR A 18 -6.50 15.61 -7.10
CA TYR A 18 -6.88 16.71 -7.97
C TYR A 18 -8.36 16.71 -8.31
N GLU A 19 -8.91 15.52 -8.60
CA GLU A 19 -10.33 15.34 -8.90
C GLU A 19 -11.22 15.64 -7.70
N GLU A 20 -10.82 15.19 -6.51
CA GLU A 20 -11.50 15.53 -5.26
C GLU A 20 -11.48 17.04 -4.99
N CYS A 21 -10.29 17.67 -5.09
CA CYS A 21 -10.13 19.08 -4.78
C CYS A 21 -8.83 19.65 -5.40
N PRO A 22 -8.92 20.46 -6.47
CA PRO A 22 -7.74 21.07 -7.09
C PRO A 22 -6.92 21.94 -6.13
N LEU A 23 -7.55 22.59 -5.15
CA LEU A 23 -6.85 23.36 -4.12
C LEU A 23 -6.02 22.45 -3.20
N LYS A 24 -6.59 21.31 -2.74
CA LYS A 24 -5.87 20.30 -1.95
C LYS A 24 -4.67 19.77 -2.72
N TYR A 25 -4.82 19.50 -4.02
CA TYR A 25 -3.72 19.08 -4.89
C TYR A 25 -2.61 20.14 -4.94
N LYS A 26 -2.97 21.41 -5.19
CA LYS A 26 -2.01 22.51 -5.26
C LYS A 26 -1.22 22.62 -3.96
N LEU A 27 -1.91 22.71 -2.81
CA LEU A 27 -1.27 22.86 -1.50
C LEU A 27 -0.31 21.69 -1.19
N ARG A 28 -0.71 20.46 -1.53
CA ARG A 28 0.07 19.24 -1.25
C ARG A 28 1.24 19.02 -2.22
N TYR A 29 1.00 19.10 -3.53
CA TYR A 29 1.96 18.65 -4.54
C TYR A 29 2.69 19.79 -5.25
N TRP A 30 2.09 20.98 -5.34
CA TRP A 30 2.73 22.16 -5.94
C TRP A 30 3.43 22.99 -4.86
N ASP A 31 2.68 23.46 -3.86
CA ASP A 31 3.20 24.33 -2.81
C ASP A 31 4.00 23.54 -1.75
N LYS A 32 3.82 22.21 -1.72
CA LYS A 32 4.53 21.26 -0.83
C LYS A 32 4.44 21.63 0.65
N ILE A 33 3.25 22.07 1.07
CA ILE A 33 2.97 22.34 2.47
C ILE A 33 3.10 21.03 3.25
N LYS A 34 4.03 20.99 4.21
CA LYS A 34 4.28 19.81 5.03
C LYS A 34 3.06 19.48 5.88
N ARG A 35 2.80 18.19 6.04
CA ARG A 35 1.91 17.65 7.06
C ARG A 35 2.77 16.91 8.06
N ASP A 36 2.75 17.37 9.30
CA ASP A 36 3.47 16.74 10.41
C ASP A 36 2.59 15.73 11.16
N VAL A 37 1.45 15.35 10.56
CA VAL A 37 0.47 14.43 11.13
C VAL A 37 0.22 13.25 10.19
N GLU A 38 0.20 12.06 10.76
CA GLU A 38 -0.22 10.81 10.13
C GLU A 38 -1.49 10.32 10.85
N SER A 39 -2.52 9.92 10.10
CA SER A 39 -3.68 9.27 10.72
C SER A 39 -3.34 7.85 11.13
N VAL A 40 -3.83 7.39 12.28
CA VAL A 40 -3.64 5.99 12.74
C VAL A 40 -4.11 4.94 11.72
N GLU A 41 -5.11 5.24 10.89
CA GLU A 41 -5.55 4.36 9.80
C GLU A 41 -4.50 4.18 8.70
N ALA A 42 -3.81 5.26 8.34
CA ALA A 42 -2.74 5.22 7.35
C ALA A 42 -1.52 4.46 7.90
N PHE A 43 -1.20 4.69 9.17
CA PHE A 43 -0.16 3.96 9.90
C PHE A 43 -0.47 2.46 10.01
N LEU A 44 -1.71 2.11 10.38
CA LEU A 44 -2.19 0.73 10.41
C LEU A 44 -2.04 0.07 9.04
N GLY A 45 -2.54 0.74 7.99
CA GLY A 45 -2.45 0.26 6.61
C GLY A 45 -1.03 -0.04 6.18
N SER A 46 -0.12 0.93 6.34
CA SER A 46 1.30 0.77 5.96
C SER A 46 1.99 -0.36 6.73
N THR A 47 1.70 -0.48 8.04
CA THR A 47 2.28 -1.54 8.90
C THR A 47 1.78 -2.93 8.48
N VAL A 48 0.49 -3.07 8.13
CA VAL A 48 -0.07 -4.34 7.61
C VAL A 48 0.54 -4.69 6.25
N HIS A 49 0.66 -3.72 5.33
CA HIS A 49 1.29 -3.96 4.03
C HIS A 49 2.74 -4.42 4.20
N GLU A 50 3.50 -3.78 5.08
CA GLU A 50 4.90 -4.16 5.34
C GLU A 50 5.02 -5.57 5.94
N ALA A 51 4.11 -5.98 6.82
CA ALA A 51 4.06 -7.34 7.34
C ALA A 51 3.77 -8.37 6.24
N LEU A 52 2.78 -8.11 5.37
CA LEU A 52 2.44 -9.00 4.24
C LEU A 52 3.56 -9.05 3.21
N LYS A 53 4.22 -7.92 2.93
CA LYS A 53 5.42 -7.86 2.09
C LYS A 53 6.50 -8.80 2.63
N LYS A 54 6.84 -8.71 3.93
CA LYS A 54 7.83 -9.60 4.57
C LYS A 54 7.42 -11.07 4.46
N CYS A 55 6.13 -11.38 4.63
CA CYS A 55 5.60 -12.73 4.46
C CYS A 55 5.89 -13.26 3.05
N TYR A 56 5.48 -12.53 2.01
CA TYR A 56 5.66 -12.96 0.63
C TYR A 56 7.12 -12.93 0.15
N ASP A 57 7.95 -12.04 0.71
CA ASP A 57 9.39 -12.08 0.48
C ASP A 57 10.03 -13.35 1.05
N HIS A 58 9.58 -13.83 2.22
CA HIS A 58 10.01 -15.13 2.74
C HIS A 58 9.51 -16.31 1.88
N VAL A 59 8.25 -16.27 1.44
CA VAL A 59 7.68 -17.31 0.56
C VAL A 59 8.51 -17.44 -0.73
N ARG A 60 8.92 -16.31 -1.33
CA ARG A 60 9.82 -16.30 -2.50
C ARG A 60 11.18 -16.93 -2.25
N LEU A 61 11.63 -16.97 -1.00
CA LEU A 61 12.86 -17.64 -0.54
C LEU A 61 12.60 -19.07 -0.04
N ALA A 62 11.44 -19.66 -0.37
CA ALA A 62 10.99 -20.97 0.08
C ALA A 62 10.92 -21.12 1.61
N ARG A 63 10.74 -19.99 2.34
CA ARG A 63 10.51 -19.98 3.78
C ARG A 63 9.06 -19.62 4.07
N LEU A 64 8.32 -20.54 4.66
CA LEU A 64 7.00 -20.27 5.21
C LEU A 64 7.15 -19.75 6.64
N ALA A 65 6.71 -18.52 6.91
CA ALA A 65 6.59 -18.04 8.28
C ALA A 65 5.36 -18.65 8.94
N THR A 66 5.45 -19.00 10.22
CA THR A 66 4.24 -19.37 11.00
C THR A 66 3.37 -18.13 11.24
N LEU A 67 2.11 -18.33 11.63
CA LEU A 67 1.24 -17.24 12.03
C LEU A 67 1.84 -16.41 13.17
N ASP A 68 2.43 -17.08 14.17
CA ASP A 68 3.06 -16.40 15.31
C ASP A 68 4.28 -15.58 14.89
N GLU A 69 5.11 -16.09 13.99
CA GLU A 69 6.25 -15.33 13.44
C GLU A 69 5.78 -14.10 12.67
N LEU A 70 4.71 -14.22 11.89
CA LEU A 70 4.16 -13.10 11.11
C LEU A 70 3.53 -12.04 12.03
N LEU A 71 2.78 -12.44 13.05
CA LEU A 71 2.19 -11.54 14.05
C LEU A 71 3.29 -10.85 14.87
N ALA A 72 4.35 -11.56 15.25
CA ALA A 72 5.51 -10.97 15.91
C ALA A 72 6.23 -9.96 15.00
N SER A 73 6.34 -10.26 13.69
CA SER A 73 6.90 -9.31 12.72
C SER A 73 6.08 -8.02 12.64
N TYR A 74 4.75 -8.13 12.60
CA TYR A 74 3.83 -7.01 12.63
C TYR A 74 3.94 -6.19 13.93
N ASP A 75 3.99 -6.84 15.09
CA ASP A 75 4.14 -6.15 16.37
C ASP A 75 5.45 -5.36 16.44
N ASN A 76 6.54 -5.94 15.94
CA ASN A 76 7.83 -5.28 15.88
C ASN A 76 7.78 -4.06 14.94
N LEU A 77 7.15 -4.19 13.77
CA LEU A 77 6.94 -3.08 12.84
C LEU A 77 6.12 -1.96 13.46
N TRP A 78 5.03 -2.31 14.14
CA TRP A 78 4.19 -1.36 14.87
C TRP A 78 5.01 -0.56 15.87
N GLN A 79 5.79 -1.23 16.72
CA GLN A 79 6.62 -0.56 17.73
C GLN A 79 7.73 0.29 17.13
N GLN A 80 8.39 -0.19 16.08
CA GLN A 80 9.51 0.51 15.43
C GLN A 80 9.07 1.77 14.71
N ASN A 81 7.89 1.74 14.09
CA ASN A 81 7.41 2.82 13.25
C ASN A 81 6.47 3.79 13.99
N TRP A 82 6.01 3.46 15.21
CA TRP A 82 5.16 4.36 15.99
C TRP A 82 5.89 5.67 16.35
N HIS A 83 5.21 6.81 16.21
CA HIS A 83 5.75 8.12 16.56
C HIS A 83 4.65 9.11 17.00
N ASP A 84 5.04 10.20 17.69
CA ASP A 84 4.12 11.19 18.27
C ASP A 84 3.30 12.00 17.25
N GLY A 85 3.62 11.87 15.97
CA GLY A 85 2.88 12.50 14.87
C GLY A 85 1.65 11.69 14.44
N ILE A 86 1.46 10.48 14.99
CA ILE A 86 0.29 9.65 14.70
C ILE A 86 -0.90 10.15 15.52
N VAL A 87 -1.98 10.50 14.82
CA VAL A 87 -3.19 11.07 15.41
C VAL A 87 -4.34 10.05 15.33
N ILE A 88 -4.99 9.85 16.48
CA ILE A 88 -6.25 9.11 16.60
C ILE A 88 -7.37 10.12 16.80
N THR A 89 -8.25 10.27 15.81
CA THR A 89 -9.34 11.25 15.87
C THR A 89 -10.58 10.74 16.61
N ARG A 90 -10.74 9.41 16.68
CA ARG A 90 -11.86 8.74 17.36
C ARG A 90 -11.54 8.63 18.86
N LYS A 91 -12.48 9.05 19.72
CA LYS A 91 -12.23 9.18 21.17
C LYS A 91 -12.41 7.88 21.95
N ASP A 92 -13.06 6.90 21.35
CA ASP A 92 -13.49 5.62 21.92
C ASP A 92 -12.54 4.46 21.58
N VAL A 93 -11.48 4.72 20.82
CA VAL A 93 -10.49 3.73 20.40
C VAL A 93 -9.08 4.23 20.68
N THR A 94 -8.19 3.29 20.96
CA THR A 94 -6.82 3.51 21.37
C THR A 94 -5.83 2.97 20.32
N ALA A 95 -4.55 3.31 20.46
CA ALA A 95 -3.50 2.73 19.64
C ALA A 95 -3.49 1.19 19.72
N ASP A 96 -3.74 0.63 20.90
CA ASP A 96 -3.78 -0.82 21.10
C ASP A 96 -5.00 -1.46 20.41
N ASP A 97 -6.13 -0.78 20.32
CA ASP A 97 -7.29 -1.26 19.56
C ASP A 97 -6.98 -1.35 18.05
N TYR A 98 -6.33 -0.33 17.48
CA TYR A 98 -5.87 -0.38 16.09
C TYR A 98 -4.78 -1.43 15.89
N ARG A 99 -3.87 -1.60 16.85
CA ARG A 99 -2.85 -2.65 16.79
C ARG A 99 -3.50 -4.02 16.76
N ALA A 100 -4.48 -4.27 17.63
CA ALA A 100 -5.24 -5.52 17.69
C ALA A 100 -6.04 -5.75 16.39
N LEU A 101 -6.61 -4.70 15.81
CA LEU A 101 -7.29 -4.76 14.52
C LEU A 101 -6.34 -5.25 13.41
N GLY A 102 -5.12 -4.70 13.30
CA GLY A 102 -4.15 -5.16 12.31
C GLY A 102 -3.68 -6.59 12.53
N ARG A 103 -3.52 -7.03 13.79
CA ARG A 103 -3.28 -8.46 14.10
C ARG A 103 -4.41 -9.32 13.55
N LYS A 104 -5.67 -8.90 13.74
CA LYS A 104 -6.84 -9.63 13.26
C LYS A 104 -6.90 -9.71 11.74
N MET A 105 -6.54 -8.62 11.05
CA MET A 105 -6.43 -8.59 9.59
C MET A 105 -5.40 -9.61 9.08
N ILE A 106 -4.21 -9.62 9.69
CA ILE A 106 -3.12 -10.55 9.34
C ILE A 106 -3.51 -11.99 9.63
N GLU A 107 -4.10 -12.28 10.80
CA GLU A 107 -4.57 -13.61 11.16
C GLU A 107 -5.58 -14.13 10.12
N THR A 108 -6.58 -13.29 9.78
CA THR A 108 -7.62 -13.64 8.82
C THR A 108 -7.04 -13.90 7.43
N TYR A 109 -6.10 -13.05 7.00
CA TYR A 109 -5.39 -13.23 5.74
C TYR A 109 -4.59 -14.54 5.71
N TYR A 110 -3.84 -14.81 6.77
CA TYR A 110 -3.03 -16.01 6.90
C TYR A 110 -3.89 -17.28 6.82
N GLN A 111 -5.00 -17.34 7.56
CA GLN A 111 -5.90 -18.50 7.56
C GLN A 111 -6.48 -18.80 6.18
N ARG A 112 -6.71 -17.77 5.36
CA ARG A 112 -7.26 -17.93 4.00
C ARG A 112 -6.22 -18.30 2.95
N HIS A 113 -4.99 -17.84 3.12
CA HIS A 113 -3.98 -17.91 2.07
C HIS A 113 -2.82 -18.86 2.36
N ALA A 114 -2.57 -19.26 3.61
CA ALA A 114 -1.55 -20.25 3.92
C ALA A 114 -1.86 -21.59 3.19
N PRO A 115 -0.85 -22.29 2.65
CA PRO A 115 0.60 -22.06 2.76
C PRO A 115 1.17 -21.10 1.69
N PHE A 116 0.34 -20.21 1.12
CA PHE A 116 0.70 -19.19 0.13
C PHE A 116 1.16 -19.76 -1.22
N ASP A 117 0.53 -20.85 -1.65
CA ASP A 117 0.86 -21.62 -2.85
C ASP A 117 -0.17 -21.48 -4.00
N GLN A 118 -1.19 -20.64 -3.80
CA GLN A 118 -2.26 -20.37 -4.79
C GLN A 118 -1.72 -19.73 -6.08
N ASP A 119 -0.66 -18.92 -5.98
CA ASP A 119 0.03 -18.29 -7.09
C ASP A 119 1.54 -18.16 -6.81
N ILE A 120 2.32 -17.82 -7.85
CA ILE A 120 3.75 -17.58 -7.73
C ILE A 120 3.97 -16.07 -7.61
N THR A 121 4.42 -15.61 -6.44
CA THR A 121 4.75 -14.20 -6.26
C THR A 121 6.02 -13.84 -7.03
N ILE A 122 5.91 -12.85 -7.92
CA ILE A 122 7.02 -12.31 -8.71
C ILE A 122 7.74 -11.22 -7.93
N SER A 123 6.98 -10.27 -7.40
CA SER A 123 7.50 -9.10 -6.68
C SER A 123 6.50 -8.57 -5.67
N THR A 124 7.00 -7.96 -4.61
CA THR A 124 6.26 -7.22 -3.59
C THR A 124 6.70 -5.76 -3.63
N GLU A 125 5.79 -4.81 -3.36
CA GLU A 125 6.04 -3.36 -3.42
C GLU A 125 6.73 -2.92 -4.74
N MET A 126 6.27 -3.47 -5.86
CA MET A 126 6.89 -3.25 -7.16
C MET A 126 6.61 -1.84 -7.65
N ARG A 127 7.67 -1.01 -7.69
CA ARG A 127 7.60 0.33 -8.28
C ARG A 127 7.53 0.23 -9.80
N ILE A 128 6.50 0.84 -10.38
CA ILE A 128 6.37 1.01 -11.83
C ILE A 128 6.58 2.48 -12.20
N ARG A 129 7.21 2.70 -13.36
CA ARG A 129 7.35 4.03 -13.95
C ARG A 129 7.34 3.92 -15.47
N PHE A 130 6.53 4.72 -16.13
CA PHE A 130 6.46 4.77 -17.59
C PHE A 130 6.10 6.16 -18.09
N SER A 131 6.42 6.43 -19.35
CA SER A 131 6.14 7.71 -20.00
C SER A 131 4.69 7.78 -20.48
N LEU A 132 4.07 8.95 -20.34
CA LEU A 132 2.75 9.26 -20.88
C LEU A 132 2.83 10.04 -22.21
N ASP A 133 4.02 10.49 -22.60
CA ASP A 133 4.28 11.13 -23.90
C ASP A 133 5.62 10.65 -24.48
N ASP A 134 5.76 10.70 -25.81
CA ASP A 134 6.99 10.29 -26.51
C ASP A 134 8.23 11.07 -26.05
N GLY A 135 8.01 12.32 -25.62
CA GLY A 135 9.06 13.23 -25.16
C GLY A 135 9.50 13.05 -23.71
N GLY A 136 8.92 12.10 -22.96
CA GLY A 136 9.31 11.86 -21.56
C GLY A 136 8.96 12.97 -20.58
N ARG A 137 8.19 13.98 -21.01
CA ARG A 137 7.87 15.17 -20.20
C ARG A 137 6.89 14.83 -19.08
N TYR A 138 6.02 13.85 -19.31
CA TYR A 138 5.04 13.36 -18.37
C TYR A 138 5.32 11.90 -18.06
N GLN A 139 5.52 11.60 -16.78
CA GLN A 139 5.78 10.25 -16.29
C GLN A 139 4.65 9.85 -15.35
N PHE A 140 4.25 8.59 -15.40
CA PHE A 140 3.39 8.00 -14.39
C PHE A 140 4.24 7.09 -13.49
N GLN A 141 3.96 7.10 -12.20
CA GLN A 141 4.53 6.17 -11.24
C GLN A 141 3.44 5.54 -10.36
N GLY A 142 3.66 4.30 -9.98
CA GLY A 142 2.79 3.55 -9.09
C GLY A 142 3.59 2.53 -8.29
N VAL A 143 2.91 1.91 -7.33
CA VAL A 143 3.42 0.79 -6.56
C VAL A 143 2.36 -0.30 -6.62
N ILE A 144 2.77 -1.51 -6.96
CA ILE A 144 1.94 -2.72 -6.90
C ILE A 144 2.33 -3.47 -5.63
N ASP A 145 1.38 -3.68 -4.71
CA ASP A 145 1.66 -4.34 -3.43
C ASP A 145 2.20 -5.76 -3.64
N ARG A 146 1.55 -6.55 -4.51
CA ARG A 146 2.05 -7.86 -4.94
C ARG A 146 1.71 -8.15 -6.39
N LEU A 147 2.75 -8.40 -7.19
CA LEU A 147 2.62 -8.97 -8.53
C LEU A 147 2.82 -10.48 -8.44
N ALA A 148 1.84 -11.25 -8.91
CA ALA A 148 1.89 -12.70 -8.92
C ALA A 148 1.53 -13.28 -10.29
N ARG A 149 1.84 -14.56 -10.49
CA ARG A 149 1.48 -15.31 -11.70
C ARG A 149 0.92 -16.67 -11.33
N THR A 150 -0.20 -17.03 -11.93
CA THR A 150 -0.79 -18.36 -11.78
C THR A 150 0.03 -19.42 -12.52
N GLN A 151 -0.22 -20.70 -12.24
CA GLN A 151 0.42 -21.80 -12.96
C GLN A 151 0.10 -21.77 -14.47
N GLY A 152 -1.08 -21.25 -14.85
CA GLY A 152 -1.49 -21.05 -16.25
C GLY A 152 -0.88 -19.82 -16.94
N GLY A 153 0.03 -19.09 -16.26
CA GLY A 153 0.73 -17.94 -16.84
C GLY A 153 -0.02 -16.61 -16.78
N ILE A 154 -1.18 -16.56 -16.13
CA ILE A 154 -1.96 -15.32 -15.94
C ILE A 154 -1.32 -14.49 -14.83
N TYR A 155 -1.12 -13.19 -15.07
CA TYR A 155 -0.58 -12.27 -14.09
C TYR A 155 -1.69 -11.63 -13.26
N HIS A 156 -1.52 -11.60 -11.93
CA HIS A 156 -2.41 -10.95 -10.98
C HIS A 156 -1.71 -9.80 -10.28
N ILE A 157 -2.40 -8.66 -10.20
CA ILE A 157 -2.03 -7.53 -9.36
C ILE A 157 -2.89 -7.62 -8.11
N HIS A 158 -2.26 -7.67 -6.95
CA HIS A 158 -2.93 -7.57 -5.66
C HIS A 158 -2.67 -6.18 -5.07
N ASP A 159 -3.73 -5.55 -4.59
CA ASP A 159 -3.74 -4.26 -3.89
C ASP A 159 -4.49 -4.50 -2.57
N TYR A 160 -3.75 -4.51 -1.46
CA TYR A 160 -4.32 -4.83 -0.16
C TYR A 160 -5.06 -3.60 0.38
N LYS A 161 -6.20 -3.86 1.03
CA LYS A 161 -7.00 -2.81 1.67
C LYS A 161 -7.25 -3.15 3.12
N THR A 162 -7.04 -2.17 3.99
CA THR A 162 -7.34 -2.24 5.43
C THR A 162 -8.58 -1.44 5.81
N SER A 163 -9.26 -0.83 4.82
CA SER A 163 -10.56 -0.20 5.03
C SER A 163 -11.62 -1.23 5.38
N ALA A 164 -12.53 -0.89 6.28
CA ALA A 164 -13.66 -1.75 6.65
C ALA A 164 -14.65 -1.99 5.49
N TYR A 165 -14.62 -1.09 4.49
CA TYR A 165 -15.44 -1.18 3.29
C TYR A 165 -14.57 -1.64 2.12
N LEU A 166 -15.04 -2.68 1.43
CA LEU A 166 -14.57 -3.09 0.12
C LEU A 166 -15.55 -2.55 -0.92
N PRO A 167 -15.09 -1.80 -1.94
CA PRO A 167 -15.94 -1.39 -3.06
C PRO A 167 -16.57 -2.60 -3.73
N SER A 168 -17.78 -2.44 -4.26
CA SER A 168 -18.40 -3.49 -5.07
C SER A 168 -17.65 -3.66 -6.40
N GLN A 169 -17.88 -4.78 -7.10
CA GLN A 169 -17.29 -4.96 -8.43
C GLN A 169 -17.73 -3.85 -9.39
N GLU A 170 -18.98 -3.39 -9.28
CA GLU A 170 -19.49 -2.27 -10.05
C GLU A 170 -18.74 -0.96 -9.73
N ASP A 171 -18.42 -0.71 -8.46
CA ASP A 171 -17.63 0.45 -8.07
C ASP A 171 -16.19 0.37 -8.63
N ILE A 172 -15.60 -0.83 -8.66
CA ILE A 172 -14.25 -1.06 -9.20
C ILE A 172 -14.24 -0.90 -10.73
N ASP A 173 -15.23 -1.47 -11.43
CA ASP A 173 -15.30 -1.43 -12.89
C ASP A 173 -15.58 -0.01 -13.41
N ASN A 174 -16.22 0.83 -12.58
CA ASN A 174 -16.45 2.24 -12.86
C ASN A 174 -15.40 3.17 -12.23
N ASP A 175 -14.39 2.62 -11.54
CA ASP A 175 -13.23 3.39 -11.10
C ASP A 175 -12.36 3.78 -12.31
N ARG A 176 -11.79 4.98 -12.26
CA ARG A 176 -11.28 5.68 -13.45
C ARG A 176 -9.93 5.20 -13.97
#